data_AF-Q5C128-F1
#
_entry.id   AF-Q5C128-F1
#
_cell.length_a   1.000
_cell.length_b   1.000
_cell.length_c   1.000
_cell.angle_alpha   90.00
_cell.angle_beta   90.00
_cell.angle_gamma   90.00
#
_symmetry.space_group_name_H-M   'P 1'
#
loop_
_entity.id
_entity.type
_entity.pdbx_description
1 polymer ?
#
loop_
_entity_poly.entity_id
_entity_poly.type
_entity_poly.pdbx_seq_one_letter_code
_entity_poly.pdbx_strand_id
1 'polypeptide(L)'
;MQIYTSEKRGSDTAGNGTEEAPLKTVLQAIVKLDGKIEADTRIWVDGTGDEMWDVVSKSKLKKATKQYHIQTKKQEKAPHEKIVSYENGDNVNLSEAINVQLTLDTKLPEAKELKIRDLQTMIDQRVCVFGWVHRIRRQSKTLMFIILRDGTGFLQCIFANNLCLTQEAITLSPESTVKVYGVVKQLPAGKSAPGGIELVADYWMVIGNAPAGGVDSVLTVESD
;
A
#
# COMPACT_ATOMS: atom_id res chain seq x y z
N MET A 1 -17.39 -21.75 -28.61
CA MET A 1 -16.74 -22.72 -27.66
C MET A 1 -17.69 -23.08 -26.51
N GLN A 2 -17.54 -24.21 -25.81
CA GLN A 2 -18.42 -24.58 -24.68
C GLN A 2 -17.62 -24.88 -23.40
N ILE A 3 -18.08 -24.37 -22.25
CA ILE A 3 -17.49 -24.63 -20.93
C ILE A 3 -18.59 -25.03 -19.94
N TYR A 4 -18.35 -26.07 -19.17
CA TYR A 4 -19.27 -26.59 -18.17
C TYR A 4 -18.83 -26.23 -16.75
N THR A 5 -19.78 -25.76 -15.95
CA THR A 5 -19.57 -25.43 -14.54
C THR A 5 -20.64 -26.08 -13.67
N SER A 6 -20.26 -26.72 -12.58
CA SER A 6 -21.18 -27.38 -11.64
C SER A 6 -20.76 -27.08 -10.22
N GLU A 7 -21.65 -26.46 -9.44
CA GLU A 7 -21.40 -26.20 -8.03
C GLU A 7 -21.42 -27.51 -7.22
N LYS A 8 -22.14 -28.52 -7.71
CA LYS A 8 -22.31 -29.83 -7.06
C LYS A 8 -21.18 -30.81 -7.36
N ARG A 9 -20.68 -30.83 -8.61
CA ARG A 9 -19.74 -31.87 -9.11
C ARG A 9 -18.42 -31.31 -9.62
N GLY A 10 -18.32 -30.00 -9.79
CA GLY A 10 -17.14 -29.36 -10.37
C GLY A 10 -16.03 -29.09 -9.36
N SER A 11 -14.83 -28.90 -9.89
CA SER A 11 -13.65 -28.49 -9.12
C SER A 11 -12.93 -27.35 -9.82
N ASP A 12 -12.66 -26.26 -9.10
CA ASP A 12 -11.91 -25.11 -9.65
C ASP A 12 -10.40 -25.35 -9.69
N THR A 13 -9.90 -26.38 -9.00
CA THR A 13 -8.48 -26.75 -8.97
C THR A 13 -8.15 -27.89 -9.94
N ALA A 14 -9.06 -28.86 -10.09
CA ALA A 14 -8.84 -30.07 -10.90
C ALA A 14 -9.76 -30.16 -12.14
N GLY A 15 -10.83 -29.37 -12.20
CA GLY A 15 -11.74 -29.36 -13.34
C GLY A 15 -11.11 -28.69 -14.56
N ASN A 16 -11.41 -29.22 -15.74
CA ASN A 16 -10.95 -28.66 -17.01
C ASN A 16 -12.08 -27.95 -17.77
N GLY A 17 -13.31 -27.90 -17.23
CA GLY A 17 -14.44 -27.21 -17.86
C GLY A 17 -15.10 -27.99 -18.99
N THR A 18 -14.78 -29.28 -19.12
CA THR A 18 -15.56 -30.24 -19.93
C THR A 18 -16.76 -30.75 -19.14
N GLU A 19 -17.68 -31.43 -19.82
CA GLU A 19 -18.84 -32.04 -19.17
C GLU A 19 -18.47 -33.12 -18.14
N GLU A 20 -17.40 -33.89 -18.40
CA GLU A 20 -16.90 -34.94 -17.51
C GLU A 20 -16.14 -34.39 -16.30
N ALA A 21 -15.44 -33.26 -16.47
CA ALA A 21 -14.68 -32.59 -15.42
C ALA A 21 -15.01 -31.09 -15.37
N PRO A 22 -16.23 -30.72 -14.94
CA PRO A 22 -16.69 -29.34 -14.94
C PRO A 22 -15.91 -28.49 -13.92
N LEU A 23 -15.81 -27.20 -14.19
CA LEU A 23 -15.30 -26.25 -13.20
C LEU A 23 -16.34 -26.07 -12.09
N LYS A 24 -15.93 -25.68 -10.89
CA LYS A 24 -16.89 -25.47 -9.80
C LYS A 24 -17.65 -24.15 -9.96
N THR A 25 -16.98 -23.11 -10.45
CA THR A 25 -17.54 -21.77 -10.55
C THR A 25 -17.49 -21.18 -11.95
N VAL A 26 -18.49 -20.35 -12.26
CA VAL A 26 -18.52 -19.51 -13.47
C VAL A 26 -17.33 -18.55 -13.51
N LEU A 27 -16.84 -18.09 -12.35
CA LEU A 27 -15.65 -17.26 -12.27
C LEU A 27 -14.44 -17.98 -12.85
N GLN A 28 -14.21 -19.24 -12.46
CA GLN A 28 -13.08 -20.01 -12.97
C GLN A 28 -13.20 -20.30 -14.47
N ALA A 29 -14.42 -20.44 -14.99
CA ALA A 29 -14.64 -20.51 -16.43
C ALA A 29 -14.19 -19.23 -17.14
N ILE A 30 -14.48 -18.05 -16.58
CA ILE A 30 -14.04 -16.76 -17.13
C ILE A 30 -12.52 -16.59 -17.01
N VAL A 31 -11.91 -17.05 -15.91
CA VAL A 31 -10.44 -17.07 -15.75
C VAL A 31 -9.79 -17.93 -16.83
N LYS A 32 -10.36 -19.12 -17.10
CA LYS A 32 -9.86 -20.01 -18.16
C LYS A 32 -9.97 -19.40 -19.56
N LEU A 33 -10.94 -18.51 -19.76
CA LEU A 33 -11.14 -17.75 -21.00
C LEU A 33 -10.33 -16.45 -21.05
N ASP A 34 -9.48 -16.17 -20.06
CA ASP A 34 -8.73 -14.90 -19.98
C ASP A 34 -9.65 -13.66 -20.00
N GLY A 35 -10.89 -13.80 -19.51
CA GLY A 35 -11.91 -12.75 -19.54
C GLY A 35 -12.53 -12.48 -20.92
N LYS A 36 -12.12 -13.20 -21.97
CA LYS A 36 -12.59 -13.01 -23.35
C LYS A 36 -13.72 -14.00 -23.64
N ILE A 37 -14.95 -13.55 -23.45
CA ILE A 37 -16.16 -14.33 -23.79
C ILE A 37 -16.60 -13.92 -25.19
N GLU A 38 -16.27 -14.74 -26.18
CA GLU A 38 -16.71 -14.55 -27.56
C GLU A 38 -18.21 -14.84 -27.72
N ALA A 39 -18.84 -14.29 -28.76
CA ALA A 39 -20.29 -14.38 -28.97
C ALA A 39 -20.79 -15.83 -29.18
N ASP A 40 -19.91 -16.73 -29.63
CA ASP A 40 -20.16 -18.16 -29.84
C ASP A 40 -19.88 -19.01 -28.57
N THR A 41 -19.41 -18.38 -27.49
CA THR A 41 -18.99 -19.07 -26.27
C THR A 41 -20.17 -19.26 -25.33
N ARG A 42 -20.48 -20.51 -25.00
CA ARG A 42 -21.55 -20.90 -24.08
C ARG A 42 -20.96 -21.45 -22.79
N ILE A 43 -21.41 -20.91 -21.66
CA ILE A 43 -21.06 -21.41 -20.33
C ILE A 43 -22.30 -22.06 -19.73
N TRP A 44 -22.20 -23.34 -19.42
CA TRP A 44 -23.25 -24.16 -18.81
C TRP A 44 -23.11 -24.20 -17.29
N VAL A 45 -24.25 -24.19 -16.60
CA VAL A 45 -24.39 -24.29 -15.14
C VAL A 45 -25.31 -25.47 -14.79
N ASP A 46 -25.31 -25.91 -13.53
CA ASP A 46 -26.27 -26.92 -13.06
C ASP A 46 -27.71 -26.48 -13.36
N GLY A 47 -28.46 -27.32 -14.07
CA GLY A 47 -29.86 -27.06 -14.39
C GLY A 47 -30.76 -27.05 -13.15
N THR A 48 -31.79 -26.23 -13.18
CA THR A 48 -32.77 -26.08 -12.07
C THR A 48 -34.04 -26.92 -12.26
N GLY A 49 -34.20 -27.57 -13.41
CA GLY A 49 -35.33 -28.45 -13.74
C GLY A 49 -34.89 -29.90 -13.94
N ASP A 50 -35.53 -30.60 -14.87
CA ASP A 50 -35.21 -32.00 -15.21
C ASP A 50 -33.93 -32.13 -16.06
N GLU A 51 -33.49 -31.04 -16.69
CA GLU A 51 -32.26 -31.02 -17.48
C GLU A 51 -31.02 -30.86 -16.59
N MET A 52 -29.96 -31.58 -16.95
CA MET A 52 -28.70 -31.60 -16.19
C MET A 52 -27.93 -30.28 -16.30
N TRP A 53 -28.06 -29.56 -17.41
CA TRP A 53 -27.32 -28.33 -17.70
C TRP A 53 -28.26 -27.22 -18.19
N ASP A 54 -28.03 -26.00 -17.73
CA ASP A 54 -28.70 -24.81 -18.23
C ASP A 54 -27.66 -23.73 -18.60
N VAL A 55 -28.02 -22.81 -19.48
CA VAL A 55 -27.13 -21.72 -19.88
C VAL A 55 -26.99 -20.73 -18.73
N VAL A 56 -25.76 -20.27 -18.46
CA VAL A 56 -25.53 -19.26 -17.43
C VAL A 56 -26.39 -18.02 -17.67
N SER A 57 -27.13 -17.61 -16.64
CA SER A 57 -27.95 -16.42 -16.74
C SER A 57 -27.10 -15.16 -16.94
N LYS A 58 -27.64 -14.17 -17.68
CA LYS A 58 -26.94 -12.90 -17.96
C LYS A 58 -26.51 -12.16 -16.68
N SER A 59 -27.29 -12.27 -15.60
CA SER A 59 -26.97 -11.67 -14.31
C SER A 59 -25.81 -12.37 -13.59
N LYS A 60 -25.79 -13.71 -13.59
CA LYS A 60 -24.71 -14.53 -13.02
C LYS A 60 -23.40 -14.31 -13.79
N LEU A 61 -23.47 -14.25 -15.12
CA LEU A 61 -22.33 -13.93 -15.98
C LEU A 61 -21.77 -12.54 -15.67
N LYS A 62 -22.61 -11.49 -15.68
CA LYS A 62 -22.17 -10.11 -15.38
C LYS A 62 -21.53 -9.99 -14.00
N LYS A 63 -22.05 -10.69 -12.99
CA LYS A 63 -21.48 -10.71 -11.63
C LYS A 63 -20.11 -11.38 -11.60
N ALA A 64 -19.96 -12.54 -12.24
CA ALA A 64 -18.70 -13.28 -12.32
C ALA A 64 -17.65 -12.49 -13.13
N THR A 65 -18.03 -11.87 -14.25
CA THR A 65 -17.14 -10.98 -15.01
C THR A 65 -16.66 -9.80 -14.17
N LYS A 66 -17.54 -9.17 -13.38
CA LYS A 66 -17.12 -8.09 -12.46
C LYS A 66 -16.13 -8.58 -11.41
N GLN A 67 -16.36 -9.77 -10.84
CA GLN A 67 -15.45 -10.38 -9.87
C GLN A 67 -14.08 -10.71 -10.49
N TYR A 68 -14.05 -11.22 -11.73
CA TYR A 68 -12.82 -11.44 -12.48
C TYR A 68 -12.00 -10.16 -12.63
N HIS A 69 -12.60 -9.06 -13.09
CA HIS A 69 -11.90 -7.79 -13.25
C HIS A 69 -11.38 -7.20 -11.93
N ILE A 70 -12.07 -7.47 -10.81
CA ILE A 70 -11.59 -7.07 -9.49
C ILE A 70 -10.39 -7.93 -9.09
N GLN A 71 -10.44 -9.24 -9.34
CA GLN A 71 -9.37 -10.17 -9.00
C GLN A 71 -8.12 -9.93 -9.85
N THR A 72 -8.26 -9.67 -11.15
CA THR A 72 -7.13 -9.33 -12.04
C THR A 72 -6.49 -8.02 -11.64
N LYS A 73 -7.27 -6.95 -11.43
CA LYS A 73 -6.73 -5.67 -10.91
C LYS A 73 -6.05 -5.83 -9.54
N LYS A 74 -6.54 -6.73 -8.69
CA LYS A 74 -5.93 -7.03 -7.40
C LYS A 74 -4.64 -7.85 -7.56
N GLN A 75 -4.58 -8.78 -8.51
CA GLN A 75 -3.40 -9.59 -8.83
C GLN A 75 -2.30 -8.79 -9.53
N GLU A 76 -2.67 -7.87 -10.43
CA GLU A 76 -1.74 -6.88 -11.01
C GLU A 76 -1.12 -5.98 -9.93
N LYS A 77 -1.88 -5.71 -8.85
CA LYS A 77 -1.39 -5.00 -7.66
C LYS A 77 -0.77 -5.91 -6.59
N ALA A 78 -0.83 -7.24 -6.75
CA ALA A 78 -0.43 -8.22 -5.73
C ALA A 78 1.08 -8.46 -5.56
N PRO A 79 2.01 -7.83 -6.30
CA PRO A 79 3.37 -7.71 -5.80
C PRO A 79 3.49 -6.66 -4.67
N HIS A 80 2.52 -5.77 -4.44
CA HIS A 80 2.73 -4.60 -3.57
C HIS A 80 1.72 -4.30 -2.45
N GLU A 81 0.54 -4.90 -2.39
CA GLU A 81 -0.39 -4.55 -1.30
C GLU A 81 -1.16 -5.76 -0.74
N LYS A 82 -0.66 -6.35 0.34
CA LYS A 82 -1.48 -7.16 1.27
C LYS A 82 -2.00 -6.25 2.40
N ILE A 83 -3.32 -6.17 2.46
CA ILE A 83 -4.14 -5.32 3.33
C ILE A 83 -4.03 -5.78 4.79
N VAL A 84 -3.71 -4.87 5.73
CA VAL A 84 -4.13 -4.99 7.14
C VAL A 84 -4.61 -3.63 7.64
N SER A 85 -5.70 -3.66 8.39
CA SER A 85 -6.31 -2.54 9.10
C SER A 85 -5.54 -2.22 10.38
N TYR A 86 -5.25 -0.93 10.61
CA TYR A 86 -4.86 -0.45 11.93
C TYR A 86 -6.11 0.02 12.67
N GLU A 87 -6.46 -0.66 13.75
CA GLU A 87 -7.34 -0.07 14.77
C GLU A 87 -6.50 0.87 15.64
N ASN A 88 -7.10 2.01 15.99
CA ASN A 88 -6.47 3.05 16.80
C ASN A 88 -6.02 2.49 18.16
N GLY A 89 -4.73 2.66 18.49
CA GLY A 89 -4.21 2.46 19.85
C GLY A 89 -3.13 1.38 19.96
N ASP A 90 -1.88 1.83 19.98
CA ASP A 90 -0.75 1.30 20.78
C ASP A 90 -0.42 -0.20 20.79
N ASN A 91 -0.83 -0.97 19.78
CA ASN A 91 -0.32 -2.32 19.59
C ASN A 91 0.09 -2.54 18.13
N VAL A 92 1.36 -2.25 17.85
CA VAL A 92 1.98 -2.60 16.57
C VAL A 92 2.19 -4.12 16.56
N ASN A 93 1.33 -4.85 15.86
CA ASN A 93 1.57 -6.27 15.57
C ASN A 93 2.85 -6.37 14.71
N LEU A 94 3.96 -6.73 15.36
CA LEU A 94 5.31 -6.85 14.78
C LEU A 94 5.46 -7.99 13.76
N SER A 95 4.40 -8.77 13.52
CA SER A 95 4.43 -10.01 12.74
C SER A 95 4.49 -9.82 11.22
N GLU A 96 4.38 -8.59 10.72
CA GLU A 96 4.37 -8.29 9.27
C GLU A 96 5.51 -7.36 8.84
N ALA A 97 6.66 -7.56 9.49
CA ALA A 97 7.93 -7.05 9.03
C ALA A 97 8.27 -7.59 7.64
N ILE A 98 7.86 -6.89 6.57
CA ILE A 98 8.45 -7.14 5.26
C ILE A 98 9.90 -6.64 5.38
N ASN A 99 10.87 -7.50 5.06
CA ASN A 99 12.29 -7.14 4.94
C ASN A 99 12.50 -6.21 3.73
N VAL A 100 11.85 -5.05 3.72
CA VAL A 100 12.07 -3.98 2.74
C VAL A 100 13.35 -3.27 3.17
N GLN A 101 14.45 -3.58 2.50
CA GLN A 101 15.66 -2.77 2.60
C GLN A 101 15.57 -1.63 1.60
N LEU A 102 15.63 -0.40 2.10
CA LEU A 102 15.72 0.78 1.23
C LEU A 102 17.14 0.90 0.71
N THR A 103 17.27 1.08 -0.61
CA THR A 103 18.54 1.42 -1.26
C THR A 103 18.42 2.81 -1.87
N LEU A 104 19.48 3.62 -1.72
CA LEU A 104 19.55 4.92 -2.38
C LEU A 104 19.64 4.71 -3.90
N ASP A 105 18.71 5.30 -4.66
CA ASP A 105 18.75 5.25 -6.12
C ASP A 105 19.83 6.21 -6.65
N THR A 106 20.89 5.65 -7.24
CA THR A 106 21.99 6.42 -7.84
C THR A 106 21.63 7.08 -9.15
N LYS A 107 20.45 6.79 -9.72
CA LYS A 107 19.96 7.45 -10.95
C LYS A 107 19.29 8.79 -10.65
N LEU A 108 18.89 9.04 -9.40
CA LEU A 108 18.30 10.30 -9.01
C LEU A 108 19.37 11.41 -8.93
N PRO A 109 18.99 12.69 -9.12
CA PRO A 109 19.92 13.81 -8.96
C PRO A 109 20.61 13.79 -7.60
N GLU A 110 21.85 14.28 -7.54
CA GLU A 110 22.56 14.41 -6.27
C GLU A 110 21.79 15.32 -5.31
N ALA A 111 21.59 14.85 -4.08
CA ALA A 111 20.84 15.56 -3.07
C ALA A 111 21.75 16.56 -2.33
N LYS A 112 21.37 17.84 -2.30
CA LYS A 112 22.10 18.86 -1.54
C LYS A 112 21.73 18.79 -0.06
N GLU A 113 22.73 18.68 0.81
CA GLU A 113 22.53 18.72 2.25
C GLU A 113 22.28 20.14 2.74
N LEU A 114 21.14 20.39 3.37
CA LEU A 114 20.70 21.72 3.79
C LEU A 114 19.95 21.68 5.12
N LYS A 115 19.93 22.83 5.82
CA LYS A 115 19.08 23.05 7.00
C LYS A 115 17.66 23.40 6.59
N ILE A 116 16.69 23.13 7.47
CA ILE A 116 15.26 23.34 7.18
C ILE A 116 14.99 24.79 6.75
N ARG A 117 15.61 25.78 7.40
CA ARG A 117 15.44 27.21 7.07
C ARG A 117 15.79 27.59 5.62
N ASP A 118 16.67 26.83 4.96
CA ASP A 118 17.21 27.18 3.64
C ASP A 118 16.39 26.53 2.49
N LEU A 119 15.46 25.63 2.83
CA LEU A 119 14.70 24.82 1.87
C LEU A 119 13.70 25.61 1.02
N GLN A 120 13.29 26.80 1.45
CA GLN A 120 12.36 27.65 0.69
C GLN A 120 12.90 27.99 -0.71
N THR A 121 14.22 28.04 -0.85
CA THR A 121 14.92 28.33 -2.11
C THR A 121 15.14 27.11 -3.00
N MET A 122 14.70 25.93 -2.56
CA MET A 122 15.02 24.63 -3.15
C MET A 122 13.79 23.91 -3.70
N ILE A 123 12.72 24.64 -4.02
CA ILE A 123 11.51 24.08 -4.62
C ILE A 123 11.86 23.28 -5.88
N ASP A 124 11.24 22.11 -6.01
CA ASP A 124 11.43 21.12 -7.07
C ASP A 124 12.84 20.55 -7.19
N GLN A 125 13.71 20.80 -6.20
CA GLN A 125 15.04 20.22 -6.13
C GLN A 125 15.10 19.10 -5.09
N ARG A 126 15.99 18.13 -5.35
CA ARG A 126 16.27 17.04 -4.43
C ARG A 126 17.26 17.49 -3.36
N VAL A 127 16.90 17.28 -2.10
CA VAL A 127 17.67 17.70 -0.93
C VAL A 127 17.84 16.53 0.04
N CYS A 128 18.79 16.69 0.95
CA CYS A 128 19.01 15.81 2.08
C CYS A 128 18.91 16.64 3.37
N VAL A 129 18.08 16.20 4.31
CA VAL A 129 17.83 16.91 5.56
C VAL A 129 18.03 15.97 6.74
N PHE A 130 18.74 16.45 7.74
CA PHE A 130 18.90 15.80 9.03
C PHE A 130 17.98 16.45 10.05
N GLY A 131 17.36 15.65 10.90
CA GLY A 131 16.54 16.19 11.97
C GLY A 131 16.04 15.16 12.95
N TRP A 132 15.39 15.67 13.99
CA TRP A 132 14.62 14.88 14.94
C TRP A 132 13.17 14.79 14.49
N VAL A 133 12.61 13.60 14.65
CA VAL A 133 11.20 13.33 14.43
C VAL A 133 10.40 14.04 15.52
N HIS A 134 9.78 15.18 15.19
CA HIS A 134 8.95 15.92 16.14
C HIS A 134 7.57 15.30 16.30
N ARG A 135 6.92 14.95 15.19
CA ARG A 135 5.60 14.28 15.20
C ARG A 135 5.54 13.25 14.09
N ILE A 136 4.89 12.13 14.37
CA ILE A 136 4.60 11.09 13.39
C ILE A 136 3.08 10.97 13.28
N ARG A 137 2.56 11.02 12.06
CA ARG A 137 1.17 10.72 11.74
C ARG A 137 1.12 9.64 10.66
N ARG A 138 0.66 8.45 11.03
CA ARG A 138 0.44 7.35 10.08
C ARG A 138 -1.02 7.41 9.62
N GLN A 139 -1.24 7.65 8.33
CA GLN A 139 -2.59 7.74 7.77
C GLN A 139 -3.02 6.42 7.11
N SER A 140 -2.07 5.66 6.56
CA SER A 140 -2.26 4.29 6.11
C SER A 140 -0.94 3.51 6.27
N LYS A 141 -0.95 2.21 5.94
CA LYS A 141 0.28 1.39 5.82
C LYS A 141 1.32 1.97 4.88
N THR A 142 0.85 2.64 3.84
CA THR A 142 1.67 3.13 2.73
C THR A 142 1.73 4.65 2.70
N LEU A 143 1.28 5.33 3.77
CA LEU A 143 1.30 6.79 3.85
C LEU A 143 1.55 7.25 5.28
N MET A 144 2.71 7.86 5.48
CA MET A 144 3.15 8.41 6.76
C MET A 144 3.63 9.85 6.57
N PHE A 145 3.22 10.71 7.49
CA PHE A 145 3.67 12.09 7.57
C PHE A 145 4.57 12.24 8.80
N ILE A 146 5.75 12.81 8.60
CA ILE A 146 6.66 13.14 9.69
C ILE A 146 6.87 14.65 9.68
N ILE A 147 6.72 15.27 10.84
CA ILE A 147 7.24 16.62 11.06
C ILE A 147 8.65 16.48 11.59
N LEU A 148 9.64 16.93 10.83
CA LEU A 148 11.03 17.04 11.27
C LEU A 148 11.27 18.39 11.93
N ARG A 149 12.21 18.42 12.87
CA ARG A 149 12.83 19.63 13.38
C ARG A 149 14.34 19.50 13.41
N ASP A 150 15.06 20.59 13.23
CA ASP A 150 16.54 20.61 13.27
C ASP A 150 17.10 21.81 14.08
N GLY A 151 16.23 22.50 14.82
CA GLY A 151 16.52 23.75 15.53
C GLY A 151 16.37 25.01 14.68
N THR A 152 16.38 24.90 13.35
CA THR A 152 16.20 26.03 12.43
C THR A 152 14.76 26.17 11.92
N GLY A 153 13.94 25.14 12.08
CA GLY A 153 12.53 25.17 11.74
C GLY A 153 11.87 23.81 11.85
N PHE A 154 10.66 23.73 11.29
CA PHE A 154 9.90 22.50 11.14
C PHE A 154 9.66 22.23 9.65
N LEU A 155 9.69 20.96 9.26
CA LEU A 155 9.45 20.53 7.88
C LEU A 155 8.49 19.35 7.87
N GLN A 156 7.44 19.43 7.04
CA GLN A 156 6.60 18.27 6.76
C GLN A 156 7.27 17.38 5.70
N CYS A 157 7.46 16.12 6.03
CA CYS A 157 7.97 15.08 5.14
C CYS A 157 6.88 14.04 4.87
N ILE A 158 6.67 13.71 3.61
CA ILE A 158 5.70 12.71 3.15
C ILE A 158 6.44 11.44 2.75
N PHE A 159 6.06 10.32 3.35
CA PHE A 159 6.58 9.00 3.06
C PHE A 159 5.45 8.16 2.46
N ALA A 160 5.75 7.49 1.34
CA ALA A 160 4.78 6.68 0.63
C ALA A 160 5.33 5.26 0.33
N ASN A 161 4.41 4.30 0.20
CA ASN A 161 4.67 2.92 -0.23
C ASN A 161 5.77 2.26 0.61
N ASN A 162 6.82 1.75 -0.04
CA ASN A 162 7.92 1.01 0.55
C ASN A 162 8.65 1.78 1.66
N LEU A 163 8.64 3.11 1.64
CA LEU A 163 9.26 3.94 2.67
C LEU A 163 8.60 3.79 4.04
N CYS A 164 7.33 3.36 4.07
CA CYS A 164 6.54 3.17 5.29
C CYS A 164 6.55 1.71 5.80
N LEU A 165 7.11 0.78 5.03
CA LEU A 165 7.02 -0.67 5.29
C LEU A 165 8.27 -1.26 5.92
N THR A 166 9.32 -0.46 6.12
CA THR A 166 10.58 -0.93 6.73
C THR A 166 10.42 -1.14 8.24
N GLN A 167 11.32 -1.91 8.84
CA GLN A 167 11.35 -2.08 10.30
C GLN A 167 11.51 -0.76 11.04
N GLU A 168 12.38 0.09 10.52
CA GLU A 168 12.62 1.43 11.02
C GLU A 168 11.33 2.26 10.94
N ALA A 169 10.57 2.20 9.84
CA ALA A 169 9.30 2.94 9.70
C ALA A 169 8.25 2.52 10.73
N ILE A 170 8.17 1.22 10.99
CA ILE A 170 7.20 0.59 11.90
C ILE A 170 7.54 0.93 13.35
N THR A 171 8.81 0.86 13.72
CA THR A 171 9.31 1.08 15.08
C THR A 171 9.67 2.53 15.38
N LEU A 172 9.62 3.44 14.39
CA LEU A 172 9.98 4.84 14.55
C LEU A 172 9.15 5.50 15.65
N SER A 173 9.86 6.08 16.62
CA SER A 173 9.33 6.85 17.73
C SER A 173 9.63 8.35 17.56
N PRO A 174 8.81 9.24 18.15
CA PRO A 174 9.18 10.65 18.30
C PRO A 174 10.55 10.80 18.95
N GLU A 175 11.24 11.88 18.62
CA GLU A 175 12.61 12.21 19.06
C GLU A 175 13.73 11.35 18.47
N SER A 176 13.41 10.34 17.65
CA SER A 176 14.43 9.64 16.86
C SER A 176 15.11 10.59 15.87
N THR A 177 16.40 10.40 15.62
CA THR A 177 17.15 11.16 14.63
C THR A 177 17.13 10.43 13.29
N VAL A 178 16.82 11.16 12.23
CA VAL A 178 16.67 10.60 10.88
C VAL A 178 17.38 11.46 9.85
N LYS A 179 17.75 10.82 8.74
CA LYS A 179 18.22 11.45 7.51
C LYS A 179 17.19 11.18 6.42
N VAL A 180 16.68 12.24 5.81
CA VAL A 180 15.62 12.14 4.80
C VAL A 180 16.07 12.78 3.49
N TYR A 181 15.91 12.04 2.41
CA TYR A 181 16.15 12.46 1.04
C TYR A 181 14.80 12.60 0.34
N GLY A 182 14.65 13.68 -0.41
CA GLY A 182 13.42 13.91 -1.14
C GLY A 182 13.43 15.19 -1.95
N VAL A 183 12.33 15.40 -2.66
CA VAL A 183 12.12 16.61 -3.46
C VAL A 183 11.27 17.60 -2.66
N VAL A 184 11.72 18.84 -2.55
CA VAL A 184 10.94 19.90 -1.92
C VAL A 184 9.82 20.32 -2.87
N LYS A 185 8.60 20.44 -2.36
CA LYS A 185 7.40 20.84 -3.10
C LYS A 185 6.70 21.98 -2.40
N GLN A 186 6.07 22.84 -3.21
CA GLN A 186 5.09 23.78 -2.71
C GLN A 186 3.82 23.05 -2.27
N LEU A 187 3.17 23.58 -1.24
CA LEU A 187 1.91 22.99 -0.78
C LEU A 187 0.80 23.13 -1.83
N PRO A 188 -0.07 22.11 -1.98
CA PRO A 188 -1.29 22.25 -2.76
C PRO A 188 -2.20 23.36 -2.20
N ALA A 189 -2.97 23.99 -3.08
CA ALA A 189 -3.93 25.02 -2.69
C ALA A 189 -4.87 24.53 -1.57
N GLY A 190 -5.01 25.33 -0.50
CA GLY A 190 -5.87 25.01 0.65
C GLY A 190 -5.27 24.04 1.67
N LYS A 191 -4.00 23.64 1.53
CA LYS A 191 -3.26 22.88 2.55
C LYS A 191 -2.30 23.79 3.32
N SER A 192 -1.98 23.39 4.54
CA SER A 192 -1.04 24.09 5.41
C SER A 192 -0.05 23.10 6.00
N ALA A 193 1.22 23.47 5.95
CA ALA A 193 2.34 22.80 6.61
C ALA A 193 3.35 23.86 7.06
N PRO A 194 4.18 23.57 8.07
CA PRO A 194 5.22 24.49 8.52
C PRO A 194 6.14 24.91 7.36
N GLY A 195 6.42 26.21 7.25
CA GLY A 195 7.24 26.77 6.17
C GLY A 195 6.52 26.93 4.82
N GLY A 196 5.28 26.47 4.67
CA GLY A 196 4.55 26.57 3.40
C GLY A 196 5.05 25.60 2.31
N ILE A 197 5.93 24.68 2.69
CA ILE A 197 6.56 23.69 1.81
C ILE A 197 6.47 22.30 2.44
N GLU A 198 6.66 21.28 1.63
CA GLU A 198 6.78 19.89 2.08
C GLU A 198 7.89 19.17 1.32
N LEU A 199 8.41 18.10 1.92
CA LEU A 199 9.41 17.24 1.30
C LEU A 199 8.77 15.90 0.98
N VAL A 200 8.72 15.54 -0.31
CA VAL A 200 8.26 14.23 -0.74
C VAL A 200 9.47 13.29 -0.74
N ALA A 201 9.50 12.36 0.21
CA ALA A 201 10.65 11.50 0.44
C ALA A 201 10.79 10.44 -0.66
N ASP A 202 12.03 10.20 -1.07
CA ASP A 202 12.42 9.09 -1.96
C ASP A 202 13.29 8.04 -1.27
N TYR A 203 14.00 8.44 -0.22
CA TYR A 203 14.84 7.57 0.60
C TYR A 203 15.00 8.17 2.01
N TRP A 204 15.18 7.32 3.01
CA TRP A 204 15.50 7.78 4.36
C TRP A 204 16.16 6.68 5.17
N MET A 205 16.77 7.08 6.29
CA MET A 205 17.33 6.17 7.27
C MET A 205 17.23 6.75 8.68
N VAL A 206 17.15 5.87 9.67
CA VAL A 206 17.30 6.24 11.08
C VAL A 206 18.80 6.30 11.41
N ILE A 207 19.20 7.39 12.07
CA ILE A 207 20.57 7.57 12.59
C ILE A 207 20.62 7.10 14.04
N GLY A 208 19.61 7.44 14.84
CA GLY A 208 19.51 7.09 16.25
C GLY A 208 18.05 6.92 16.68
N ASN A 209 17.79 5.80 17.34
CA ASN A 209 16.47 5.51 17.89
C ASN A 209 16.25 6.26 19.20
N ALA A 210 15.02 6.72 19.42
CA ALA A 210 14.55 7.21 20.72
C ALA A 210 13.64 6.18 21.39
N PRO A 211 13.52 6.19 22.73
CA PRO A 211 12.58 5.31 23.45
C PRO A 211 11.12 5.56 23.02
N ALA A 212 10.27 4.54 23.21
CA ALA A 212 8.85 4.64 22.93
C ALA A 212 8.20 5.72 23.84
N GLY A 213 7.39 6.60 23.24
CA GLY A 213 6.71 7.70 23.94
C GLY A 213 7.46 9.04 23.96
N GLY A 214 8.66 9.12 23.36
CA GLY A 214 9.38 10.39 23.21
C GLY A 214 9.78 11.03 24.55
N VAL A 215 9.86 12.36 24.60
CA VAL A 215 10.15 13.09 25.86
C VAL A 215 9.01 12.96 26.89
N ASP A 216 7.77 12.81 26.43
CA ASP A 216 6.59 12.79 27.30
C ASP A 216 6.51 11.52 28.16
N SER A 217 7.09 10.40 27.70
CA SER A 217 7.19 9.17 28.51
C SER A 217 8.35 9.17 29.51
N VAL A 218 9.30 10.11 29.38
CA VAL A 218 10.46 10.23 30.28
C VAL A 218 10.16 11.19 31.44
N LEU A 219 9.13 12.03 31.33
CA LEU A 219 8.65 12.88 32.41
C LEU A 219 7.78 12.06 33.38
N THR A 220 8.41 11.28 34.25
CA THR A 220 7.73 10.75 35.44
C THR A 220 7.28 11.90 36.34
N VAL A 221 6.08 11.78 36.89
CA VAL A 221 5.34 12.77 37.71
C VAL A 221 6.04 13.17 39.03
N GLU A 222 7.29 12.78 39.25
CA GLU A 222 8.09 13.07 40.46
C GLU A 222 9.18 14.12 40.18
N SER A 223 8.81 15.21 39.52
CA SER A 223 9.70 16.37 39.39
C SER A 223 8.93 17.65 39.71
N ASP A 224 8.41 17.69 40.94
CA ASP A 224 8.11 18.92 41.68
C ASP A 224 9.21 19.17 42.72
#